data_AF-A0A3A4SLI1-F1
#
_entry.id   AF-A0A3A4SLI1-F1
#
_cell.length_a   1.000
_cell.length_b   1.000
_cell.length_c   1.000
_cell.angle_alpha   90.00
_cell.angle_beta   90.00
_cell.angle_gamma   90.00
#
_symmetry.space_group_name_H-M   'P 1'
#
loop_
_entity.id
_entity.type
_entity.pdbx_description
1 polymer ?
#
loop_
_entity_poly.entity_id
_entity_poly.type
_entity_poly.pdbx_seq_one_letter_code
_entity_poly.pdbx_strand_id
1 'polypeptide(L)'
;MEQTNPIEIEGHSIERIDYRGQPVVTFRMVDELHERPEGTAGRAFRYNKDRLIEGEDFFNAPFDEWCKVLPRQISSISKNHAPMIFLTQFGYLLLVKTLTDDLAWKVQRALTNSYFMAGGAGLDGRAVGRAWNRELRLSMEEQRKFIKAVRIEADRIRKGRGSIESLAGMPMIQAAVRDMLENDPKPRFDGPEAGGNAKALINWLDLLVTECLSDTATFNRGYGLRFEPSLNGSGELEAITFLASTRELYAALIRLSRNSEIDFPFKSVRHLGAKQNYPVDVFQAAGWGFKRNLKHIRGIGLHRFAKRISQGVSRELTE
;
A
#
# COMPACT_ATOMS: atom_id res chain seq x y z
N MET A 1 -20.84 -12.60 -27.08
CA MET A 1 -20.46 -11.87 -25.86
C MET A 1 -19.36 -12.69 -25.23
N GLU A 2 -18.12 -12.23 -25.31
CA GLU A 2 -17.03 -12.89 -24.58
C GLU A 2 -17.35 -12.77 -23.09
N GLN A 3 -17.37 -13.90 -22.39
CA GLN A 3 -17.54 -13.92 -20.94
C GLN A 3 -16.27 -13.32 -20.33
N THR A 4 -16.34 -12.05 -19.92
CA THR A 4 -15.31 -11.45 -19.08
C THR A 4 -15.42 -12.07 -17.70
N ASN A 5 -14.46 -12.92 -17.32
CA ASN A 5 -14.43 -13.48 -15.98
C ASN A 5 -14.36 -12.34 -14.95
N PRO A 6 -15.16 -12.40 -13.86
CA PRO A 6 -15.07 -11.43 -12.79
C PRO A 6 -13.68 -11.44 -12.16
N ILE A 7 -13.15 -10.25 -11.88
CA ILE A 7 -11.83 -10.03 -11.29
C ILE A 7 -12.05 -9.64 -9.82
N GLU A 8 -11.44 -10.39 -8.92
CA GLU A 8 -11.50 -10.13 -7.48
C GLU A 8 -10.39 -9.15 -7.06
N ILE A 9 -10.80 -8.04 -6.43
CA ILE A 9 -9.92 -6.98 -5.92
C ILE A 9 -10.31 -6.70 -4.47
N GLU A 10 -9.49 -7.14 -3.51
CA GLU A 10 -9.70 -6.89 -2.06
C GLU A 10 -11.13 -7.19 -1.58
N GLY A 11 -11.75 -8.28 -2.08
CA GLY A 11 -13.11 -8.69 -1.71
C GLY A 11 -14.22 -8.07 -2.56
N HIS A 12 -13.87 -7.26 -3.57
CA HIS A 12 -14.80 -6.75 -4.57
C HIS A 12 -14.66 -7.51 -5.88
N SER A 13 -15.77 -8.07 -6.35
CA SER A 13 -15.88 -8.67 -7.67
C SER A 13 -16.21 -7.58 -8.69
N ILE A 14 -15.30 -7.33 -9.63
CA ILE A 14 -15.47 -6.31 -10.68
C ILE A 14 -15.31 -6.91 -12.07
N GLU A 15 -16.08 -6.40 -13.01
CA GLU A 15 -15.93 -6.73 -14.43
C GLU A 15 -14.89 -5.81 -15.09
N ARG A 16 -14.08 -6.40 -15.97
CA ARG A 16 -13.12 -5.63 -16.77
C ARG A 16 -13.84 -4.81 -17.83
N ILE A 17 -13.50 -3.53 -17.90
CA ILE A 17 -14.00 -2.60 -18.89
C ILE A 17 -12.83 -2.29 -19.81
N ASP A 18 -12.94 -2.73 -21.06
CA ASP A 18 -12.00 -2.35 -22.10
C ASP A 18 -12.63 -1.24 -22.96
N TYR A 19 -11.95 -0.11 -23.05
CA TYR A 19 -12.37 1.04 -23.84
C TYR A 19 -11.22 1.51 -24.72
N ARG A 20 -11.47 1.62 -26.03
CA ARG A 20 -10.45 1.95 -27.05
C ARG A 20 -9.20 1.06 -26.99
N GLY A 21 -9.41 -0.24 -26.73
CA GLY A 21 -8.34 -1.24 -26.73
C GLY A 21 -7.47 -1.25 -25.46
N GLN A 22 -7.87 -0.53 -24.41
CA GLN A 22 -7.17 -0.57 -23.13
C GLN A 22 -8.14 -0.70 -21.94
N PRO A 23 -7.68 -1.34 -20.83
CA PRO A 23 -8.47 -1.45 -19.62
C PRO A 23 -8.64 -0.09 -18.93
N VAL A 24 -9.85 0.21 -18.49
CA VAL A 24 -10.21 1.47 -17.84
C VAL A 24 -11.07 1.26 -16.59
N VAL A 25 -11.06 2.23 -15.67
CA VAL A 25 -11.92 2.22 -14.48
C VAL A 25 -12.78 3.47 -14.40
N THR A 26 -13.93 3.39 -13.72
CA THR A 26 -14.80 4.54 -13.45
C THR A 26 -14.52 5.14 -12.07
N PHE A 27 -14.93 6.38 -11.82
CA PHE A 27 -14.83 6.97 -10.47
C PHE A 27 -15.55 6.15 -9.42
N ARG A 28 -16.72 5.60 -9.74
CA ARG A 28 -17.49 4.75 -8.83
C ARG A 28 -16.69 3.51 -8.43
N MET A 29 -16.05 2.84 -9.39
CA MET A 29 -15.17 1.70 -9.07
C MET A 29 -14.01 2.12 -8.19
N VAL A 30 -13.39 3.29 -8.45
CA VAL A 30 -12.31 3.78 -7.59
C VAL A 30 -12.81 4.02 -6.17
N ASP A 31 -13.95 4.69 -5.99
CA ASP A 31 -14.52 4.96 -4.68
C ASP A 31 -14.91 3.67 -3.95
N GLU A 32 -15.59 2.73 -4.62
CA GLU A 32 -15.99 1.45 -4.05
C GLU A 32 -14.80 0.61 -3.61
N LEU A 33 -13.80 0.43 -4.49
CA LEU A 33 -12.64 -0.41 -4.21
C LEU A 33 -11.76 0.15 -3.09
N HIS A 34 -11.71 1.48 -2.92
CA HIS A 34 -10.92 2.13 -1.88
C HIS A 34 -11.75 2.47 -0.63
N GLU A 35 -12.99 1.96 -0.55
CA GLU A 35 -13.95 2.25 0.53
C GLU A 35 -14.10 3.76 0.82
N ARG A 36 -14.12 4.58 -0.24
CA ARG A 36 -14.30 6.03 -0.16
C ARG A 36 -15.76 6.42 -0.35
N PRO A 37 -16.22 7.52 0.28
CA PRO A 37 -17.54 8.07 -0.01
C PRO A 37 -17.69 8.33 -1.50
N GLU A 38 -18.86 8.01 -2.04
CA GLU A 38 -19.18 8.21 -3.45
C GLU A 38 -18.88 9.65 -3.91
N GLY A 39 -18.22 9.79 -5.06
CA GLY A 39 -17.84 11.08 -5.64
C GLY A 39 -16.50 11.62 -5.12
N THR A 40 -15.75 10.86 -4.31
CA THR A 40 -14.41 11.25 -3.85
C THR A 40 -13.43 11.28 -5.01
N ALA A 41 -13.36 10.22 -5.81
CA ALA A 41 -12.53 10.16 -7.00
C ALA A 41 -12.92 11.23 -8.03
N GLY A 42 -14.21 11.46 -8.23
CA GLY A 42 -14.69 12.51 -9.14
C GLY A 42 -14.32 13.94 -8.70
N ARG A 43 -14.29 14.21 -7.39
CA ARG A 43 -13.79 15.49 -6.86
C ARG A 43 -12.27 15.61 -7.07
N ALA A 44 -11.51 14.57 -6.78
CA ALA A 44 -10.06 14.54 -6.99
C ALA A 44 -9.70 14.74 -8.47
N PHE A 45 -10.44 14.12 -9.39
CA PHE A 45 -10.29 14.33 -10.83
C PHE A 45 -10.50 15.79 -11.22
N ARG A 46 -11.63 16.39 -10.81
CA ARG A 46 -11.94 17.79 -11.13
C ARG A 46 -10.89 18.76 -10.59
N TYR A 47 -10.36 18.50 -9.40
CA TYR A 47 -9.31 19.31 -8.79
C TYR A 47 -7.99 19.25 -9.59
N ASN A 48 -7.68 18.10 -10.19
CA ASN A 48 -6.44 17.87 -10.93
C ASN A 48 -6.61 17.91 -12.45
N LYS A 49 -7.81 18.23 -12.96
CA LYS A 49 -8.16 18.08 -14.37
C LYS A 49 -7.19 18.78 -15.32
N ASP A 50 -6.73 19.97 -14.96
CA ASP A 50 -5.79 20.77 -15.78
C ASP A 50 -4.40 20.13 -15.92
N ARG A 51 -4.11 19.09 -15.13
CA ARG A 51 -2.85 18.34 -15.14
C ARG A 51 -2.97 16.97 -15.80
N LEU A 52 -4.20 16.55 -16.12
CA LEU A 52 -4.50 15.25 -16.72
C LEU A 52 -4.65 15.42 -18.24
N ILE A 53 -4.12 14.46 -18.98
CA ILE A 53 -4.14 14.47 -20.45
C ILE A 53 -5.24 13.53 -20.94
N GLU A 54 -6.20 14.08 -21.70
CA GLU A 54 -7.23 13.26 -22.34
C GLU A 54 -6.61 12.38 -23.43
N GLY A 55 -6.96 11.09 -23.44
CA GLY A 55 -6.37 10.07 -24.30
C GLY A 55 -5.21 9.30 -23.67
N GLU A 56 -4.56 9.87 -22.66
CA GLU A 56 -3.46 9.23 -21.92
C GLU A 56 -3.87 8.82 -20.51
N ASP A 57 -4.39 9.78 -19.73
CA ASP A 57 -4.79 9.58 -18.33
C ASP A 57 -6.28 9.21 -18.22
N PHE A 58 -7.11 9.79 -19.08
CA PHE A 58 -8.54 9.55 -19.06
C PHE A 58 -9.17 9.68 -20.44
N PHE A 59 -10.38 9.15 -20.58
CA PHE A 59 -11.25 9.39 -21.72
C PHE A 59 -12.54 10.05 -21.27
N ASN A 60 -12.99 11.04 -22.02
CA ASN A 60 -14.34 11.56 -21.93
C ASN A 60 -15.23 10.82 -22.93
N ALA A 61 -15.73 9.64 -22.53
CA ALA A 61 -16.48 8.77 -23.42
C ALA A 61 -17.89 9.32 -23.68
N PRO A 62 -18.31 9.51 -24.94
CA PRO A 62 -19.68 9.85 -25.30
C PRO A 62 -20.68 8.76 -24.89
N PHE A 63 -21.96 9.11 -24.68
CA PHE A 63 -23.00 8.18 -24.26
C PHE A 63 -23.16 6.97 -25.16
N ASP A 64 -23.22 7.23 -26.46
CA ASP A 64 -23.31 6.27 -27.55
C ASP A 64 -22.11 5.30 -27.62
N GLU A 65 -20.99 5.63 -26.99
CA GLU A 65 -19.86 4.72 -26.82
C GLU A 65 -19.92 3.98 -25.48
N TRP A 66 -20.04 4.71 -24.37
CA TRP A 66 -19.92 4.08 -23.05
C TRP A 66 -21.10 3.14 -22.72
N CYS A 67 -22.29 3.39 -23.26
CA CYS A 67 -23.45 2.50 -23.07
C CYS A 67 -23.27 1.11 -23.69
N LYS A 68 -22.28 0.93 -24.59
CA LYS A 68 -21.97 -0.34 -25.24
C LYS A 68 -20.97 -1.18 -24.45
N VAL A 69 -20.14 -0.54 -23.62
CA VAL A 69 -19.07 -1.20 -22.84
C VAL A 69 -19.44 -1.44 -21.38
N LEU A 70 -20.47 -0.77 -20.86
CA LEU A 70 -20.97 -0.98 -19.50
C LEU A 70 -22.26 -1.82 -19.47
N PRO A 71 -22.51 -2.61 -18.41
CA PRO A 71 -23.75 -3.36 -18.23
C PRO A 71 -25.01 -2.48 -18.29
N ARG A 72 -26.11 -3.04 -18.84
CA ARG A 72 -27.40 -2.34 -19.04
C ARG A 72 -27.98 -1.68 -17.78
N GLN A 73 -27.65 -2.19 -16.60
CA GLN A 73 -28.11 -1.66 -15.31
C GLN A 73 -27.49 -0.30 -14.97
N ILE A 74 -26.31 0.02 -15.52
CA ILE A 74 -25.63 1.31 -15.32
C ILE A 74 -26.04 2.30 -16.41
N SER A 75 -26.25 1.84 -17.65
CA SER A 75 -26.67 2.71 -18.76
C SER A 75 -28.11 3.23 -18.66
N SER A 76 -29.00 2.51 -17.96
CA SER A 76 -30.38 2.93 -17.71
C SER A 76 -30.52 4.09 -16.69
N ILE A 77 -29.47 4.41 -15.94
CA ILE A 77 -29.48 5.45 -14.89
C ILE A 77 -29.17 6.84 -15.47
N SER A 78 -28.50 6.92 -16.62
CA SER A 78 -28.13 8.20 -17.25
C SER A 78 -29.30 8.81 -18.04
N LYS A 79 -30.22 9.48 -17.34
CA LYS A 79 -31.37 10.20 -17.94
C LYS A 79 -30.98 11.29 -18.94
N ASN A 80 -29.75 11.79 -18.89
CA ASN A 80 -29.31 12.97 -19.65
C ASN A 80 -28.30 12.66 -20.77
N HIS A 81 -28.03 11.39 -21.05
CA HIS A 81 -27.01 10.95 -22.02
C HIS A 81 -25.66 11.68 -21.83
N ALA A 82 -25.27 11.90 -20.58
CA ALA A 82 -24.05 12.61 -20.26
C ALA A 82 -22.82 11.75 -20.61
N PRO A 83 -21.69 12.37 -21.01
CA PRO A 83 -20.46 11.65 -21.21
C PRO A 83 -19.93 11.13 -19.86
N MET A 84 -19.19 10.02 -19.92
CA MET A 84 -18.61 9.36 -18.75
C MET A 84 -17.09 9.43 -18.79
N ILE A 85 -16.46 9.69 -17.63
CA ILE A 85 -15.01 9.64 -17.52
C ILE A 85 -14.57 8.21 -17.24
N PHE A 86 -13.70 7.71 -18.11
CA PHE A 86 -12.94 6.48 -17.91
C PHE A 86 -11.49 6.82 -17.61
N LEU A 87 -10.96 6.34 -16.49
CA LEU A 87 -9.56 6.49 -16.13
C LEU A 87 -8.76 5.34 -16.73
N THR A 88 -7.67 5.67 -17.40
CA THR A 88 -6.65 4.68 -17.76
C THR A 88 -5.90 4.27 -16.49
N GLN A 89 -5.01 3.27 -16.59
CA GLN A 89 -4.12 2.95 -15.48
C GLN A 89 -3.33 4.17 -15.00
N PHE A 90 -2.84 5.02 -15.92
CA PHE A 90 -2.08 6.21 -15.56
C PHE A 90 -2.93 7.23 -14.82
N GLY A 91 -4.12 7.56 -15.34
CA GLY A 91 -5.01 8.50 -14.65
C GLY A 91 -5.49 7.97 -13.30
N TYR A 92 -5.73 6.66 -13.16
CA TYR A 92 -6.00 6.03 -11.88
C TYR A 92 -4.85 6.28 -10.89
N LEU A 93 -3.61 5.97 -11.26
CA LEU A 93 -2.43 6.14 -10.41
C LEU A 93 -2.17 7.61 -10.05
N LEU A 94 -2.41 8.54 -10.97
CA LEU A 94 -2.32 9.97 -10.72
C LEU A 94 -3.39 10.47 -9.74
N LEU A 95 -4.57 9.85 -9.78
CA LEU A 95 -5.71 10.24 -8.95
C LEU A 95 -5.60 9.67 -7.53
N VAL A 96 -5.07 8.44 -7.36
CA VAL A 96 -4.87 7.84 -6.04
C VAL A 96 -3.60 8.30 -5.32
N LYS A 97 -2.85 9.27 -5.87
CA LYS A 97 -1.62 9.83 -5.24
C LYS A 97 -1.82 10.34 -3.81
N THR A 98 -3.04 10.74 -3.47
CA THR A 98 -3.39 11.28 -2.16
C THR A 98 -3.90 10.22 -1.20
N LEU A 99 -4.12 8.98 -1.64
CA LEU A 99 -4.57 7.89 -0.79
C LEU A 99 -3.36 7.23 -0.12
N THR A 100 -3.28 7.29 1.21
CA THR A 100 -2.08 6.89 1.95
C THR A 100 -2.29 5.76 2.96
N ASP A 101 -3.51 5.23 3.05
CA ASP A 101 -3.88 4.16 3.97
C ASP A 101 -3.55 2.76 3.43
N ASP A 102 -3.48 1.77 4.32
CA ASP A 102 -3.09 0.39 3.97
C ASP A 102 -4.04 -0.27 2.95
N LEU A 103 -5.33 0.08 2.96
CA LEU A 103 -6.29 -0.46 2.00
C LEU A 103 -5.97 0.05 0.59
N ALA A 104 -5.73 1.35 0.43
CA ALA A 104 -5.35 1.93 -0.86
C ALA A 104 -4.11 1.26 -1.47
N TRP A 105 -3.11 0.93 -0.66
CA TRP A 105 -1.92 0.20 -1.14
C TRP A 105 -2.24 -1.21 -1.65
N LYS A 106 -3.12 -1.92 -0.96
CA LYS A 106 -3.54 -3.28 -1.37
C LYS A 106 -4.36 -3.24 -2.65
N VAL A 107 -5.35 -2.35 -2.70
CA VAL A 107 -6.23 -2.14 -3.85
C VAL A 107 -5.42 -1.74 -5.08
N GLN A 108 -4.50 -0.79 -4.95
CA GLN A 108 -3.65 -0.34 -6.06
C GLN A 108 -2.81 -1.49 -6.64
N ARG A 109 -2.25 -2.35 -5.78
CA ARG A 109 -1.46 -3.51 -6.20
C ARG A 109 -2.34 -4.57 -6.88
N ALA A 110 -3.47 -4.89 -6.29
CA ALA A 110 -4.42 -5.86 -6.83
C ALA A 110 -4.98 -5.40 -8.18
N LEU A 111 -5.41 -4.14 -8.28
CA LEU A 111 -5.96 -3.55 -9.51
C LEU A 111 -4.91 -3.53 -10.62
N THR A 112 -3.67 -3.12 -10.31
CA THR A 112 -2.60 -3.11 -11.31
C THR A 112 -2.29 -4.50 -11.86
N ASN A 113 -2.12 -5.47 -10.97
CA ASN A 113 -1.69 -6.82 -11.37
C ASN A 113 -2.81 -7.62 -12.02
N SER A 114 -4.04 -7.51 -11.52
CA SER A 114 -5.15 -8.38 -11.90
C SER A 114 -6.11 -7.72 -12.88
N TYR A 115 -6.28 -6.39 -12.84
CA TYR A 115 -7.21 -5.68 -13.72
C TYR A 115 -6.53 -5.16 -14.98
N PHE A 116 -5.48 -4.34 -14.82
CA PHE A 116 -4.84 -3.68 -15.95
C PHE A 116 -3.89 -4.62 -16.73
N MET A 117 -3.13 -5.47 -16.04
CA MET A 117 -2.12 -6.34 -16.68
C MET A 117 -2.65 -7.68 -17.23
N ALA A 118 -3.85 -8.12 -16.84
CA ALA A 118 -4.36 -9.47 -17.15
C ALA A 118 -4.85 -9.69 -18.61
N GLY A 119 -4.82 -8.66 -19.45
CA GLY A 119 -5.33 -8.70 -20.82
C GLY A 119 -4.34 -8.06 -21.78
N GLY A 120 -3.26 -8.77 -22.06
CA GLY A 120 -2.28 -8.38 -23.07
C GLY A 120 -2.81 -8.70 -24.47
N ALA A 121 -3.19 -7.69 -25.23
CA ALA A 121 -3.36 -7.80 -26.67
C ALA A 121 -2.30 -6.94 -27.39
N GLY A 122 -1.28 -7.62 -27.92
CA GLY A 122 -0.63 -7.23 -29.16
C GLY A 122 0.56 -6.28 -29.08
N LEU A 123 1.75 -6.87 -29.28
CA LEU A 123 3.01 -6.25 -29.72
C LEU A 123 3.87 -5.59 -28.62
N ASP A 124 5.01 -6.23 -28.33
CA ASP A 124 6.17 -5.69 -27.57
C ASP A 124 6.09 -5.58 -26.03
N GLY A 125 5.20 -6.37 -25.40
CA GLY A 125 4.92 -6.31 -23.95
C GLY A 125 6.10 -6.54 -22.97
N ARG A 126 7.25 -7.07 -23.41
CA ARG A 126 8.44 -7.26 -22.54
C ARG A 126 9.35 -6.04 -22.48
N ALA A 127 9.41 -5.22 -23.53
CA ALA A 127 10.17 -3.98 -23.56
C ALA A 127 9.36 -2.84 -22.96
N VAL A 128 8.08 -2.74 -23.38
CA VAL A 128 7.10 -1.82 -22.78
C VAL A 128 6.98 -2.12 -21.30
N GLY A 129 6.75 -3.37 -20.87
CA GLY A 129 6.65 -3.73 -19.45
C GLY A 129 7.88 -3.37 -18.59
N ARG A 130 9.10 -3.31 -19.16
CA ARG A 130 10.30 -2.90 -18.41
C ARG A 130 10.48 -1.38 -18.34
N ALA A 131 10.19 -0.67 -19.44
CA ALA A 131 10.14 0.79 -19.45
C ALA A 131 8.96 1.30 -18.60
N TRP A 132 7.81 0.64 -18.66
CA TRP A 132 6.63 0.86 -17.83
C TRP A 132 6.92 0.62 -16.36
N ASN A 133 7.53 -0.50 -15.97
CA ASN A 133 7.91 -0.74 -14.57
C ASN A 133 8.90 0.31 -14.07
N ARG A 134 9.69 0.93 -14.96
CA ARG A 134 10.56 2.05 -14.63
C ARG A 134 9.76 3.34 -14.43
N GLU A 135 8.86 3.70 -15.34
CA GLU A 135 7.99 4.87 -15.25
C GLU A 135 7.05 4.78 -14.03
N LEU A 136 6.44 3.61 -13.79
CA LEU A 136 5.69 3.30 -12.58
C LEU A 136 6.57 3.40 -11.34
N ARG A 137 7.80 2.86 -11.33
CA ARG A 137 8.72 3.04 -10.19
C ARG A 137 9.07 4.51 -9.97
N LEU A 138 9.31 5.27 -11.02
CA LEU A 138 9.63 6.69 -10.96
C LEU A 138 8.43 7.50 -10.47
N SER A 139 7.23 7.25 -10.99
CA SER A 139 5.97 7.83 -10.53
C SER A 139 5.66 7.48 -9.08
N MET A 140 5.91 6.22 -8.67
CA MET A 140 5.75 5.78 -7.28
C MET A 140 6.83 6.40 -6.37
N GLU A 141 8.04 6.62 -6.85
CA GLU A 141 9.12 7.31 -6.12
C GLU A 141 8.82 8.82 -5.97
N GLU A 142 8.25 9.44 -7.00
CA GLU A 142 7.78 10.83 -6.97
C GLU A 142 6.56 10.99 -6.06
N GLN A 143 5.62 10.04 -6.10
CA GLN A 143 4.50 9.95 -5.16
C GLN A 143 5.00 9.85 -3.71
N ARG A 144 5.98 8.97 -3.46
CA ARG A 144 6.63 8.83 -2.16
C ARG A 144 7.28 10.14 -1.70
N LYS A 145 8.04 10.80 -2.57
CA LYS A 145 8.67 12.11 -2.27
C LYS A 145 7.61 13.19 -1.99
N PHE A 146 6.52 13.20 -2.75
CA PHE A 146 5.39 14.11 -2.56
C PHE A 146 4.69 13.88 -1.21
N ILE A 147 4.32 12.63 -0.89
CA ILE A 147 3.68 12.25 0.37
C ILE A 147 4.60 12.56 1.56
N LYS A 148 5.91 12.31 1.43
CA LYS A 148 6.91 12.66 2.44
C LYS A 148 6.92 14.17 2.71
N ALA A 149 6.91 15.00 1.67
CA ALA A 149 6.86 16.44 1.82
C ALA A 149 5.57 16.92 2.50
N VAL A 150 4.42 16.37 2.09
CA VAL A 150 3.10 16.64 2.71
C VAL A 150 3.11 16.30 4.19
N ARG A 151 3.61 15.11 4.58
CA ARG A 151 3.60 14.65 5.97
C ARG A 151 4.53 15.46 6.87
N ILE A 152 5.73 15.79 6.37
CA ILE A 152 6.69 16.66 7.08
C ILE A 152 6.05 18.02 7.38
N GLU A 153 5.38 18.60 6.39
CA GLU A 153 4.81 19.94 6.53
C GLU A 153 3.53 19.93 7.40
N ALA A 154 2.68 18.92 7.28
CA ALA A 154 1.55 18.71 8.17
C ALA A 154 2.00 18.57 9.64
N ASP A 155 3.05 17.80 9.90
CA ASP A 155 3.61 17.66 11.25
C ASP A 155 4.27 18.94 11.77
N ARG A 156 4.90 19.73 10.89
CA ARG A 156 5.46 21.03 11.21
C ARG A 156 4.36 22.01 11.62
N ILE A 157 3.25 22.05 10.88
CA ILE A 157 2.07 22.88 11.19
C ILE A 157 1.41 22.42 12.49
N ARG A 158 1.22 21.10 12.71
CA ARG A 158 0.72 20.54 13.98
C ARG A 158 1.57 20.92 15.19
N LYS A 159 2.88 21.03 15.02
CA LYS A 159 3.84 21.44 16.06
C LYS A 159 3.92 22.97 16.22
N GLY A 160 3.05 23.73 15.55
CA GLY A 160 3.01 25.19 15.60
C GLY A 160 4.19 25.87 14.90
N ARG A 161 4.90 25.17 14.00
CA ARG A 161 6.12 25.65 13.34
C ARG A 161 5.91 26.06 11.88
N GLY A 162 4.67 26.34 11.47
CA GLY A 162 4.30 26.73 10.10
C GLY A 162 2.81 27.00 9.97
N SER A 163 2.37 27.36 8.77
CA SER A 163 0.93 27.55 8.47
C SER A 163 0.58 27.01 7.08
N ILE A 164 -0.68 26.64 6.85
CA ILE A 164 -1.15 26.13 5.55
C ILE A 164 -1.00 27.20 4.47
N GLU A 165 -1.15 28.47 4.82
CA GLU A 165 -1.02 29.61 3.92
C GLU A 165 0.41 29.74 3.38
N SER A 166 1.42 29.33 4.16
CA SER A 166 2.82 29.34 3.72
C SER A 166 3.11 28.40 2.53
N LEU A 167 2.15 27.51 2.19
CA LEU A 167 2.23 26.56 1.08
C LEU A 167 1.54 27.03 -0.19
N ALA A 168 1.09 28.29 -0.27
CA ALA A 168 0.37 28.80 -1.43
C ALA A 168 1.12 28.63 -2.78
N GLY A 169 2.46 28.65 -2.75
CA GLY A 169 3.30 28.38 -3.94
C GLY A 169 3.37 26.91 -4.37
N MET A 170 2.79 26.00 -3.59
CA MET A 170 2.78 24.55 -3.81
C MET A 170 1.36 23.99 -3.65
N PRO A 171 0.44 24.30 -4.59
CA PRO A 171 -1.00 24.08 -4.41
C PRO A 171 -1.39 22.62 -4.12
N MET A 172 -0.70 21.63 -4.72
CA MET A 172 -0.98 20.23 -4.39
C MET A 172 -0.50 19.85 -2.99
N ILE A 173 0.67 20.33 -2.56
CA ILE A 173 1.16 20.07 -1.21
C ILE A 173 0.24 20.76 -0.20
N GLN A 174 -0.21 21.98 -0.50
CA GLN A 174 -1.15 22.72 0.34
C GLN A 174 -2.48 21.99 0.50
N ALA A 175 -3.08 21.49 -0.59
CA ALA A 175 -4.33 20.76 -0.55
C ALA A 175 -4.21 19.42 0.17
N ALA A 176 -3.13 18.67 -0.09
CA ALA A 176 -2.87 17.39 0.57
C ALA A 176 -2.55 17.55 2.06
N VAL A 177 -1.81 18.61 2.45
CA VAL A 177 -1.56 18.95 3.86
C VAL A 177 -2.86 19.34 4.56
N ARG A 178 -3.70 20.14 3.90
CA ARG A 178 -5.01 20.51 4.44
C ARG A 178 -5.88 19.29 4.68
N ASP A 179 -6.02 18.42 3.68
CA ASP A 179 -6.77 17.16 3.80
C ASP A 179 -6.20 16.26 4.91
N MET A 180 -4.87 16.12 4.99
CA MET A 180 -4.20 15.36 6.04
C MET A 180 -4.36 15.98 7.44
N LEU A 181 -4.58 17.29 7.55
CA LEU A 181 -4.87 17.94 8.84
C LEU A 181 -6.36 17.82 9.23
N GLU A 182 -7.26 17.82 8.25
CA GLU A 182 -8.71 17.78 8.43
C GLU A 182 -9.26 16.35 8.62
N ASN A 183 -8.74 15.38 7.87
CA ASN A 183 -9.36 14.05 7.73
C ASN A 183 -8.49 12.87 8.19
N ASP A 184 -7.17 13.06 8.39
CA ASP A 184 -6.29 12.01 8.89
C ASP A 184 -6.22 12.07 10.43
N PRO A 185 -6.84 11.13 11.17
CA PRO A 185 -6.68 11.08 12.61
C PRO A 185 -5.20 10.81 12.89
N LYS A 186 -4.55 11.81 13.52
CA LYS A 186 -3.20 11.70 14.11
C LYS A 186 -2.92 10.24 14.47
N PRO A 187 -1.86 9.57 13.97
CA PRO A 187 -1.37 8.43 14.72
C PRO A 187 -0.97 9.03 16.06
N ARG A 188 -1.76 8.77 17.10
CA ARG A 188 -1.47 9.19 18.48
C ARG A 188 -0.13 8.58 18.86
N PHE A 189 0.95 9.30 18.57
CA PHE A 189 2.25 9.14 19.19
C PHE A 189 2.21 9.98 20.46
N ASP A 190 1.40 9.51 21.40
CA ASP A 190 1.58 9.86 22.80
C ASP A 190 2.84 9.10 23.24
N GLY A 191 3.78 9.79 23.88
CA GLY A 191 5.02 9.17 24.37
C GLY A 191 4.70 7.93 25.20
N PRO A 192 5.42 6.80 25.05
CA PRO A 192 4.82 5.53 25.36
C PRO A 192 4.90 5.20 26.86
N GLU A 193 3.72 5.00 27.45
CA GLU A 193 3.53 3.95 28.44
C GLU A 193 4.00 2.59 27.87
N ALA A 194 4.33 1.62 28.73
CA ALA A 194 5.07 0.41 28.40
C ALA A 194 4.55 -0.43 27.19
N GLY A 195 3.29 -0.26 26.77
CA GLY A 195 2.72 -0.90 25.57
C GLY A 195 3.03 -0.23 24.23
N GLY A 196 3.43 1.05 24.20
CA GLY A 196 3.63 1.79 22.95
C GLY A 196 4.88 1.36 22.16
N ASN A 197 5.96 0.99 22.85
CA ASN A 197 7.16 0.47 22.20
C ASN A 197 6.96 -0.94 21.61
N ALA A 198 6.05 -1.74 22.19
CA ALA A 198 5.70 -3.07 21.68
C ALA A 198 5.04 -2.95 20.30
N LYS A 199 4.03 -2.07 20.18
CA LYS A 199 3.32 -1.79 18.93
C LYS A 199 4.25 -1.20 17.88
N ALA A 200 5.10 -0.25 18.28
CA ALA A 200 6.12 0.29 17.38
C ALA A 200 7.04 -0.83 16.87
N LEU A 201 7.48 -1.76 17.73
CA LEU A 201 8.35 -2.85 17.32
C LEU A 201 7.64 -3.80 16.34
N ILE A 202 6.37 -4.12 16.61
CA ILE A 202 5.54 -4.98 15.74
C ILE A 202 5.46 -4.40 14.32
N ASN A 203 5.14 -3.11 14.17
CA ASN A 203 5.05 -2.48 12.85
C ASN A 203 6.37 -2.59 12.07
N TRP A 204 7.49 -2.39 12.76
CA TRP A 204 8.82 -2.52 12.16
C TRP A 204 9.20 -3.97 11.84
N LEU A 205 8.71 -4.95 12.61
CA LEU A 205 8.85 -6.36 12.30
C LEU A 205 7.99 -6.77 11.09
N ASP A 206 6.78 -6.24 10.94
CA ASP A 206 5.93 -6.50 9.77
C ASP A 206 6.56 -5.94 8.47
N LEU A 207 7.21 -4.79 8.56
CA LEU A 207 8.01 -4.25 7.45
C LEU A 207 9.20 -5.15 7.11
N LEU A 208 9.92 -5.68 8.11
CA LEU A 208 10.99 -6.66 7.87
C LEU A 208 10.47 -7.93 7.18
N VAL A 209 9.28 -8.42 7.54
CA VAL A 209 8.65 -9.57 6.86
C VAL A 209 8.34 -9.23 5.41
N THR A 210 7.82 -8.04 5.14
CA THR A 210 7.51 -7.59 3.78
C THR A 210 8.77 -7.51 2.92
N GLU A 211 9.84 -6.91 3.45
CA GLU A 211 11.15 -6.87 2.77
C GLU A 211 11.70 -8.28 2.53
N CYS A 212 11.62 -9.14 3.54
CA CYS A 212 12.04 -10.54 3.45
C CYS A 212 11.29 -11.32 2.35
N LEU A 213 9.97 -11.15 2.26
CA LEU A 213 9.15 -11.81 1.23
C LEU A 213 9.40 -11.23 -0.16
N SER A 214 9.75 -9.95 -0.25
CA SER A 214 10.00 -9.26 -1.52
C SER A 214 11.35 -9.62 -2.16
N ASP A 215 12.38 -9.87 -1.34
CA ASP A 215 13.71 -10.26 -1.80
C ASP A 215 14.40 -11.21 -0.80
N THR A 216 13.88 -12.43 -0.75
CA THR A 216 14.38 -13.54 0.06
C THR A 216 15.88 -13.80 -0.17
N ALA A 217 16.36 -13.60 -1.40
CA ALA A 217 17.72 -13.96 -1.81
C ALA A 217 18.78 -12.99 -1.30
N THR A 218 18.45 -11.71 -1.15
CA THR A 218 19.41 -10.69 -0.69
C THR A 218 19.17 -10.22 0.75
N PHE A 219 18.00 -10.49 1.33
CA PHE A 219 17.60 -10.02 2.67
C PHE A 219 18.68 -10.22 3.75
N ASN A 220 19.20 -11.44 3.87
CA ASN A 220 20.20 -11.77 4.90
C ASN A 220 21.46 -10.91 4.79
N ARG A 221 21.93 -10.64 3.56
CA ARG A 221 23.10 -9.79 3.30
C ARG A 221 22.78 -8.31 3.49
N GLY A 222 21.60 -7.87 3.04
CA GLY A 222 21.19 -6.47 3.13
C GLY A 222 20.95 -6.01 4.57
N TYR A 223 20.27 -6.83 5.38
CA TYR A 223 19.85 -6.45 6.72
C TYR A 223 20.72 -7.06 7.83
N GLY A 224 21.56 -8.04 7.50
CA GLY A 224 22.39 -8.74 8.49
C GLY A 224 21.56 -9.50 9.53
N LEU A 225 20.35 -9.92 9.14
CA LEU A 225 19.38 -10.61 9.98
C LEU A 225 18.98 -11.90 9.27
N ARG A 226 19.02 -13.03 9.98
CA ARG A 226 18.58 -14.31 9.44
C ARG A 226 17.11 -14.54 9.74
N PHE A 227 16.44 -15.22 8.83
CA PHE A 227 15.10 -15.73 9.03
C PHE A 227 15.02 -17.20 8.66
N GLU A 228 14.03 -17.88 9.23
CA GLU A 228 13.74 -19.30 9.03
C GLU A 228 12.28 -19.39 8.53
N PRO A 229 12.06 -19.76 7.25
CA PRO A 229 10.72 -20.05 6.75
C PRO A 229 10.24 -21.39 7.31
N SER A 230 8.98 -21.46 7.71
CA SER A 230 8.27 -22.69 8.03
C SER A 230 7.30 -22.99 6.90
N LEU A 231 7.31 -24.23 6.40
CA LEU A 231 6.36 -24.68 5.39
C LEU A 231 5.29 -25.56 6.06
N ASN A 232 4.05 -25.46 5.58
CA ASN A 232 2.97 -26.35 6.00
C ASN A 232 3.13 -27.74 5.34
N GLY A 233 2.19 -28.65 5.63
CA GLY A 233 2.18 -30.00 5.04
C GLY A 233 2.04 -30.04 3.51
N SER A 234 1.58 -28.96 2.86
CA SER A 234 1.52 -28.82 1.39
C SER A 234 2.79 -28.18 0.79
N GLY A 235 3.78 -27.84 1.61
CA GLY A 235 5.04 -27.21 1.15
C GLY A 235 4.94 -25.69 0.93
N GLU A 236 3.85 -25.06 1.36
CA GLU A 236 3.63 -23.62 1.24
C GLU A 236 4.09 -22.88 2.49
N LEU A 237 4.50 -21.62 2.34
CA LEU A 237 5.03 -20.81 3.44
C LEU A 237 3.95 -20.51 4.48
N GLU A 238 4.09 -21.13 5.66
CA GLU A 238 3.17 -20.98 6.79
C GLU A 238 3.61 -19.86 7.75
N ALA A 239 4.91 -19.69 7.93
CA ALA A 239 5.44 -18.69 8.86
C ALA A 239 6.86 -18.25 8.50
N ILE A 240 7.22 -17.04 8.94
CA ILE A 240 8.60 -16.55 8.95
C ILE A 240 9.03 -16.34 10.40
N THR A 241 10.17 -16.91 10.77
CA THR A 241 10.74 -16.75 12.12
C THR A 241 12.07 -16.00 12.05
N PHE A 242 12.19 -14.92 12.84
CA PHE A 242 13.47 -14.29 13.15
C PHE A 242 13.96 -14.78 14.51
N LEU A 243 15.17 -15.32 14.55
CA LEU A 243 15.89 -15.64 15.78
C LEU A 243 17.08 -14.70 15.91
N ALA A 244 16.95 -13.67 16.75
CA ALA A 244 17.91 -12.59 16.81
C ALA A 244 18.09 -12.03 18.22
N SER A 245 19.29 -11.56 18.51
CA SER A 245 19.55 -10.73 19.70
C SER A 245 18.89 -9.35 19.55
N THR A 246 18.66 -8.66 20.66
CA THR A 246 18.15 -7.27 20.62
C THR A 246 19.05 -6.36 19.77
N ARG A 247 20.38 -6.60 19.78
CA ARG A 247 21.36 -5.80 19.03
C ARG A 247 21.30 -6.07 17.52
N GLU A 248 21.19 -7.34 17.12
CA GLU A 248 21.02 -7.70 15.71
C GLU A 248 19.73 -7.15 15.14
N LEU A 249 18.62 -7.31 15.89
CA LEU A 249 17.34 -6.77 15.49
C LEU A 249 17.40 -5.24 15.37
N TYR A 250 17.96 -4.53 16.35
CA TYR A 250 18.13 -3.08 16.28
C TYR A 250 18.94 -2.64 15.05
N ALA A 251 20.05 -3.33 14.75
CA ALA A 251 20.88 -3.02 13.59
C ALA A 251 20.13 -3.28 12.27
N ALA A 252 19.37 -4.38 12.18
CA ALA A 252 18.54 -4.67 11.03
C ALA A 252 17.46 -3.59 10.82
N LEU A 253 16.82 -3.15 11.91
CA LEU A 253 15.81 -2.10 11.85
C LEU A 253 16.38 -0.72 11.50
N ILE A 254 17.61 -0.41 11.91
CA ILE A 254 18.30 0.81 11.43
C ILE A 254 18.60 0.73 9.93
N ARG A 255 19.01 -0.45 9.43
CA ARG A 255 19.24 -0.61 7.98
C ARG A 255 17.93 -0.50 7.21
N LEU A 256 16.87 -1.10 7.75
CA LEU A 256 15.51 -0.91 7.25
C LEU A 256 15.09 0.55 7.28
N SER A 257 15.38 1.29 8.35
CA SER A 257 14.99 2.70 8.46
C SER A 257 15.72 3.62 7.49
N ARG A 258 16.91 3.24 7.03
CA ARG A 258 17.60 3.96 5.96
C ARG A 258 16.92 3.79 4.60
N ASN A 259 16.19 2.70 4.44
CA ASN A 259 15.44 2.36 3.23
C ASN A 259 13.92 2.58 3.39
N SER A 260 13.45 2.92 4.60
CA SER A 260 12.05 3.16 4.91
C SER A 260 11.79 4.64 5.17
N GLU A 261 10.62 5.11 4.75
CA GLU A 261 10.19 6.51 4.88
C GLU A 261 9.56 6.79 6.26
N ILE A 262 9.76 5.89 7.22
CA ILE A 262 9.16 5.91 8.55
C ILE A 262 10.22 6.32 9.56
N ASP A 263 9.94 7.36 10.33
CA ASP A 263 10.81 7.79 11.42
C ASP A 263 11.09 6.63 12.38
N PHE A 264 12.37 6.33 12.57
CA PHE A 264 12.77 5.23 13.43
C PHE A 264 12.53 5.58 14.90
N PRO A 265 11.60 4.88 15.59
CA PRO A 265 11.13 5.32 16.91
C PRO A 265 12.13 4.99 18.04
N PHE A 266 13.16 4.18 17.75
CA PHE A 266 14.08 3.66 18.74
C PHE A 266 15.44 4.38 18.77
N LYS A 267 15.60 5.30 19.72
CA LYS A 267 16.85 6.03 19.99
C LYS A 267 18.08 5.17 20.35
N SER A 268 17.92 3.93 20.81
CA SER A 268 19.05 3.03 21.14
C SER A 268 18.63 1.56 21.24
N VAL A 269 19.61 0.63 21.25
CA VAL A 269 19.38 -0.80 21.57
C VAL A 269 18.68 -0.95 22.92
N ARG A 270 19.10 -0.13 23.90
CA ARG A 270 18.41 -0.08 25.19
C ARG A 270 16.99 0.40 24.97
N HIS A 271 16.71 1.46 24.23
CA HIS A 271 15.33 1.93 23.99
C HIS A 271 14.43 0.89 23.30
N LEU A 272 14.97 0.13 22.34
CA LEU A 272 14.30 -1.03 21.71
C LEU A 272 13.91 -2.11 22.74
N GLY A 273 14.59 -2.16 23.89
CA GLY A 273 14.35 -3.13 24.96
C GLY A 273 14.38 -2.53 26.38
N ALA A 274 13.99 -1.26 26.57
CA ALA A 274 14.43 -0.48 27.75
C ALA A 274 13.75 -0.90 29.05
N LYS A 275 12.66 -1.65 28.96
CA LYS A 275 11.95 -2.25 30.09
C LYS A 275 11.45 -3.62 29.64
N GLN A 276 12.32 -4.63 29.66
CA GLN A 276 12.04 -5.96 29.12
C GLN A 276 10.86 -6.66 29.82
N ASN A 277 9.65 -6.37 29.35
CA ASN A 277 8.44 -7.19 29.39
C ASN A 277 7.52 -6.64 28.31
N TYR A 278 7.80 -6.95 27.05
CA TYR A 278 6.79 -6.72 26.04
C TYR A 278 5.62 -7.67 26.30
N PRO A 279 4.39 -7.15 26.43
CA PRO A 279 3.20 -7.96 26.61
C PRO A 279 3.07 -8.95 25.44
N VAL A 280 3.13 -10.25 25.73
CA VAL A 280 3.08 -11.31 24.71
C VAL A 280 1.74 -11.28 23.99
N ASP A 281 0.68 -10.91 24.69
CA ASP A 281 -0.67 -10.67 24.19
C ASP A 281 -0.71 -9.59 23.10
N VAL A 282 0.09 -8.51 23.21
CA VAL A 282 0.16 -7.48 22.17
C VAL A 282 0.79 -8.02 20.88
N PHE A 283 1.77 -8.92 20.99
CA PHE A 283 2.35 -9.61 19.83
C PHE A 283 1.36 -10.62 19.25
N GLN A 284 0.72 -11.43 20.09
CA GLN A 284 -0.26 -12.43 19.66
C GLN A 284 -1.45 -11.79 18.94
N ALA A 285 -1.96 -10.68 19.46
CA ALA A 285 -3.04 -9.91 18.83
C ALA A 285 -2.66 -9.41 17.41
N ALA A 286 -1.36 -9.18 17.15
CA ALA A 286 -0.84 -8.79 15.84
C ALA A 286 -0.40 -10.00 14.98
N GLY A 287 -0.76 -11.23 15.37
CA GLY A 287 -0.38 -12.46 14.65
C GLY A 287 1.10 -12.85 14.81
N TRP A 288 1.78 -12.29 15.80
CA TRP A 288 3.18 -12.59 16.12
C TRP A 288 3.31 -13.53 17.32
N GLY A 289 4.07 -14.60 17.14
CA GLY A 289 4.62 -15.38 18.24
C GLY A 289 5.91 -14.75 18.76
N PHE A 290 5.93 -14.28 20.01
CA PHE A 290 7.12 -13.72 20.66
C PHE A 290 7.59 -14.61 21.82
N LYS A 291 8.88 -14.97 21.83
CA LYS A 291 9.52 -15.66 22.96
C LYS A 291 10.89 -15.07 23.26
N ARG A 292 11.03 -14.48 24.45
CA ARG A 292 12.29 -13.88 24.93
C ARG A 292 13.29 -14.96 25.33
N ASN A 293 14.59 -14.72 25.07
CA ASN A 293 15.70 -15.57 25.54
C ASN A 293 15.49 -17.06 25.25
N LEU A 294 14.97 -17.35 24.05
CA LEU A 294 14.72 -18.72 23.61
C LEU A 294 16.01 -19.54 23.57
N LYS A 295 17.11 -18.91 23.18
CA LYS A 295 18.44 -19.53 23.08
C LYS A 295 19.50 -18.57 23.58
N HIS A 296 20.58 -19.09 24.16
CA HIS A 296 21.77 -18.31 24.49
C HIS A 296 22.93 -18.81 23.64
N ILE A 297 23.64 -17.87 23.00
CA ILE A 297 24.86 -18.16 22.24
C ILE A 297 25.95 -17.21 22.74
N ARG A 298 27.04 -17.75 23.29
CA ARG A 298 28.18 -16.96 23.82
C ARG A 298 27.73 -15.85 24.79
N GLY A 299 26.77 -16.16 25.67
CA GLY A 299 26.22 -15.20 26.65
C GLY A 299 25.20 -14.19 26.10
N ILE A 300 24.90 -14.22 24.80
CA ILE A 300 23.89 -13.36 24.17
C ILE A 300 22.56 -14.12 24.08
N GLY A 301 21.51 -13.55 24.69
CA GLY A 301 20.14 -14.06 24.57
C GLY A 301 19.55 -13.74 23.20
N LEU A 302 19.04 -14.76 22.52
CA LEU A 302 18.29 -14.65 21.27
C LEU A 302 16.80 -14.73 21.55
N HIS A 303 16.04 -13.83 20.94
CA HIS A 303 14.60 -13.79 21.01
C HIS A 303 14.02 -14.36 19.71
N ARG A 304 12.88 -15.04 19.83
CA ARG A 304 12.13 -15.54 18.68
C ARG A 304 10.97 -14.60 18.40
N PHE A 305 10.88 -14.14 17.15
CA PHE A 305 9.73 -13.43 16.59
C PHE A 305 9.24 -14.21 15.39
N ALA A 306 8.03 -14.74 15.44
CA ALA A 306 7.47 -15.53 14.34
C ALA A 306 6.16 -14.94 13.86
N LYS A 307 6.09 -14.58 12.58
CA LYS A 307 4.85 -14.14 11.93
C LYS A 307 4.23 -15.33 11.21
N ARG A 308 2.97 -15.64 11.53
CA ARG A 308 2.19 -16.55 10.69
C ARG A 308 1.79 -15.80 9.42
N ILE A 309 2.02 -16.43 8.28
CA ILE A 309 1.62 -15.93 6.97
C ILE A 309 0.27 -16.59 6.69
N SER A 310 -0.82 -15.87 6.95
CA SER A 310 -2.16 -16.37 6.68
C SER A 310 -2.31 -16.58 5.17
N GLN A 311 -2.55 -17.82 4.76
CA GLN A 311 -2.96 -18.13 3.39
C GLN A 311 -4.37 -17.60 3.17
N GLY A 312 -4.50 -16.60 2.30
CA GLY A 312 -5.74 -16.37 1.58
C GLY A 312 -5.78 -17.32 0.38
N VAL A 313 -6.70 -18.29 0.46
CA VAL A 313 -7.24 -19.13 -0.62
C VAL A 313 -6.37 -20.29 -1.11
N SER A 314 -6.67 -21.49 -0.59
CA SER A 314 -6.74 -22.73 -1.37
C SER A 314 -7.56 -23.78 -0.61
N ARG A 315 -8.84 -23.91 -0.98
CA ARG A 315 -9.62 -25.16 -0.99
C ARG A 315 -11.05 -24.89 -1.43
N GLU A 316 -11.34 -25.19 -2.68
CA GLU A 316 -12.52 -25.98 -3.07
C GLU A 316 -12.34 -26.44 -4.54
N LEU A 317 -11.69 -27.59 -4.68
CA LEU A 317 -11.95 -28.57 -5.74
C LEU A 317 -11.88 -29.94 -5.08
N THR A 318 -12.78 -30.84 -5.52
CA THR A 318 -13.19 -32.16 -4.99
C THR A 318 -14.14 -32.04 -3.79
N GLU A 319 -15.42 -32.37 -3.88
CA GLU A 319 -16.18 -33.28 -4.76
C GLU A 319 -17.52 -32.67 -5.20
#